data_AF-A0A9D6NNV6-F1
#
_entry.id   AF-A0A9D6NNV6-F1
#
_cell.length_a   1.000
_cell.length_b   1.000
_cell.length_c   1.000
_cell.angle_alpha   90.00
_cell.angle_beta   90.00
_cell.angle_gamma   90.00
#
_symmetry.space_group_name_H-M   'P 1'
#
loop_
_entity.id
_entity.type
_entity.pdbx_description
1 polymer ?
#
loop_
_entity_poly.entity_id
_entity_poly.type
_entity_poly.pdbx_seq_one_letter_code
_entity_poly.pdbx_strand_id
1 'polypeptide(L)'
;MWNKDSYHQIEIIRQRITELRYLAKNPAEAASGRLESLEALQTALEELKVAEEELFEQNEELIAARQALETERQRYQDLFNFAPDGYLLTDMNGTIQEANRAVAHLFSVERHYLVSKPLPARLDAGKESKG
;
A
#
# COMPACT_ATOMS: atom_id res chain seq x y z
N MET A 1 -7.08 7.05 2.72
CA MET A 1 -7.09 8.43 3.25
C MET A 1 -8.02 8.39 4.44
N TRP A 2 -7.55 8.56 5.67
CA TRP A 2 -8.43 8.46 6.84
C TRP A 2 -9.52 9.52 6.73
N ASN A 3 -10.79 9.11 6.75
CA ASN A 3 -11.87 10.07 6.66
C ASN A 3 -11.91 10.88 7.97
N LYS A 4 -11.92 12.20 7.85
CA LYS A 4 -11.89 13.15 8.98
C LYS A 4 -13.05 12.92 9.95
N ASP A 5 -14.11 12.30 9.44
CA ASP A 5 -15.33 11.92 10.12
C ASP A 5 -15.08 10.87 11.22
N SER A 6 -14.25 9.86 11.01
CA SER A 6 -14.02 8.79 11.99
C SER A 6 -13.31 9.29 13.26
N TYR A 7 -12.40 10.26 13.13
CA TYR A 7 -11.77 10.91 14.29
C TYR A 7 -12.76 11.79 15.06
N HIS A 8 -13.68 12.44 14.35
CA HIS A 8 -14.71 13.27 14.95
C HIS A 8 -15.71 12.43 15.76
N GLN A 9 -16.11 11.27 15.22
CA GLN A 9 -16.99 10.28 15.86
C GLN A 9 -16.43 9.77 17.20
N ILE A 10 -15.15 9.40 17.22
CA ILE A 10 -14.47 8.92 18.45
C ILE A 10 -14.45 10.01 19.53
N GLU A 11 -14.25 11.26 19.14
CA GLU A 11 -14.20 12.38 20.07
C GLU A 11 -15.59 12.70 20.65
N ILE A 12 -16.64 12.60 19.83
CA ILE A 12 -18.05 12.74 20.27
C ILE A 12 -18.41 11.67 21.29
N ILE A 13 -18.08 10.40 21.01
CA ILE A 13 -18.31 9.27 21.93
C ILE A 13 -17.59 9.51 23.27
N ARG A 14 -16.33 9.97 23.23
CA ARG A 14 -15.55 10.28 24.45
C ARG A 14 -16.20 11.39 25.29
N GLN A 15 -16.64 12.47 24.66
CA GLN A 15 -17.32 13.55 25.36
C GLN A 15 -18.62 13.07 26.02
N ARG A 16 -19.44 12.27 25.31
CA ARG A 16 -20.74 11.79 25.83
C ARG A 16 -20.61 10.73 26.92
N ILE A 17 -19.63 9.82 26.84
CA ILE A 17 -19.31 8.91 27.95
C ILE A 17 -18.92 9.67 29.21
N THR A 18 -18.19 10.78 29.05
CA THR A 18 -17.76 11.63 30.15
C THR A 18 -18.96 12.36 30.78
N GLU A 19 -19.88 12.85 29.95
CA GLU A 19 -21.11 13.54 30.35
C GLU A 19 -22.07 12.60 31.07
N LEU A 20 -22.29 11.38 30.56
CA LEU A 20 -23.09 10.35 31.22
C LEU A 20 -22.51 9.93 32.57
N ARG A 21 -21.18 9.82 32.69
CA ARG A 21 -20.52 9.56 33.99
C ARG A 21 -20.74 10.68 34.99
N TYR A 22 -20.75 11.93 34.52
CA TYR A 22 -21.00 13.09 35.37
C TYR A 22 -22.45 13.13 35.86
N LEU A 23 -23.41 12.89 34.98
CA LEU A 23 -24.84 12.82 35.31
C LEU A 23 -25.19 11.62 36.21
N ALA A 24 -24.47 10.50 36.10
CA ALA A 24 -24.63 9.36 36.99
C ALA A 24 -24.17 9.65 38.44
N LYS A 25 -23.26 10.62 38.64
CA LYS A 25 -22.83 11.07 39.97
C LYS A 25 -23.81 12.06 40.64
N ASN A 26 -24.69 12.71 39.86
CA ASN A 26 -25.66 13.70 40.35
C ASN A 26 -27.09 13.32 39.92
N PRO A 27 -27.76 12.41 40.65
CA PRO A 27 -29.06 11.85 40.24
C PRO A 27 -30.24 12.84 40.28
N ALA A 28 -30.05 14.04 40.82
CA ALA A 28 -31.09 15.06 41.00
C ALA A 28 -31.36 15.91 39.75
N GLU A 29 -30.44 15.96 38.78
CA GLU A 29 -30.58 16.76 37.55
C GLU A 29 -30.91 15.88 36.33
N ALA A 30 -32.17 15.97 35.93
CA ALA A 30 -32.74 15.71 34.60
C ALA A 30 -32.60 14.30 33.98
N ALA A 31 -33.65 13.48 34.15
CA ALA A 31 -33.89 12.28 33.35
C ALA A 31 -33.90 12.55 31.81
N SER A 32 -34.33 13.74 31.37
CA SER A 32 -34.30 14.14 29.95
C SER A 32 -32.89 14.26 29.37
N GLY A 33 -31.95 14.91 30.07
CA GLY A 33 -30.57 15.06 29.58
C GLY A 33 -29.82 13.72 29.49
N ARG A 34 -30.21 12.75 30.32
CA ARG A 34 -29.69 11.37 30.26
C ARG A 34 -30.23 10.60 29.06
N LEU A 35 -31.50 10.79 28.70
CA LEU A 35 -32.11 10.17 27.53
C LEU A 35 -31.49 10.71 26.24
N GLU A 36 -31.35 12.03 26.11
CA GLU A 36 -30.70 12.69 24.97
C GLU A 36 -29.24 12.23 24.80
N SER A 37 -28.50 12.09 25.90
CA SER A 37 -27.12 11.60 25.89
C SER A 37 -27.01 10.13 25.47
N LEU A 38 -28.00 9.28 25.81
CA LEU A 38 -28.05 7.89 25.40
C LEU A 38 -28.40 7.74 23.92
N GLU A 39 -29.37 8.51 23.42
CA GLU A 39 -29.75 8.52 22.01
C GLU A 39 -28.57 8.97 21.13
N ALA A 40 -27.89 10.06 21.48
CA ALA A 40 -26.72 10.54 20.75
C ALA A 40 -25.56 9.53 20.75
N LEU A 41 -25.36 8.81 21.85
CA LEU A 41 -24.33 7.76 21.94
C LEU A 41 -24.70 6.54 21.10
N GLN A 42 -25.99 6.19 21.03
CA GLN A 42 -26.46 5.12 20.16
C GLN A 42 -26.24 5.46 18.68
N THR A 43 -26.58 6.69 18.25
CA THR A 43 -26.32 7.16 16.89
C THR A 43 -24.82 7.09 16.54
N ALA A 44 -23.95 7.61 17.42
CA ALA A 44 -22.51 7.57 17.17
C ALA A 44 -21.95 6.14 17.12
N LEU A 45 -22.51 5.20 17.87
CA LEU A 45 -22.13 3.77 17.79
C LEU A 45 -22.58 3.13 16.48
N GLU A 46 -23.78 3.46 15.98
CA GLU A 46 -24.26 2.99 14.67
C GLU A 46 -23.39 3.54 13.53
N GLU A 47 -23.06 4.83 13.56
CA GLU A 47 -22.17 5.45 12.57
C GLU A 47 -20.75 4.85 12.62
N LEU A 48 -20.23 4.56 13.82
CA LEU A 48 -18.93 3.90 13.97
C LEU A 48 -18.92 2.47 13.40
N LYS A 49 -20.01 1.71 13.58
CA LYS A 49 -20.14 0.37 13.00
C LYS A 49 -20.13 0.40 11.47
N VAL A 50 -20.86 1.35 10.88
CA VAL A 50 -20.85 1.54 9.42
C VAL A 50 -19.43 1.86 8.94
N ALA A 51 -18.74 2.78 9.61
CA ALA A 51 -17.36 3.11 9.26
C ALA A 51 -16.37 1.93 9.43
N GLU A 52 -16.59 1.07 10.43
CA GLU A 52 -15.79 -0.14 10.63
C GLU A 52 -16.00 -1.14 9.49
N GLU A 53 -17.23 -1.35 9.06
CA GLU A 53 -17.57 -2.24 7.94
C GLU A 53 -16.95 -1.73 6.63
N GLU A 54 -17.08 -0.43 6.33
CA GLU A 54 -16.43 0.19 5.16
C GLU A 54 -14.90 0.04 5.19
N LEU A 55 -14.27 0.20 6.36
CA LEU A 55 -12.82 0.01 6.50
C LEU A 55 -12.41 -1.45 6.28
N PHE A 56 -13.22 -2.39 6.75
CA PHE A 56 -12.98 -3.81 6.52
C PHE A 56 -13.03 -4.13 5.03
N GLU A 57 -14.07 -3.65 4.32
CA GLU A 57 -14.21 -3.82 2.88
C GLU A 57 -13.02 -3.21 2.11
N GLN A 58 -12.64 -1.96 2.42
CA GLN A 58 -11.49 -1.31 1.78
C GLN A 58 -10.17 -2.06 2.02
N ASN A 59 -10.02 -2.69 3.19
CA ASN A 59 -8.84 -3.48 3.50
C ASN A 59 -8.81 -4.77 2.68
N GLU A 60 -9.92 -5.50 2.59
CA GLU A 60 -10.05 -6.69 1.75
C GLU A 60 -9.76 -6.37 0.27
N GLU A 61 -10.32 -5.28 -0.25
CA GLU A 61 -10.02 -4.80 -1.62
C GLU A 61 -8.53 -4.48 -1.79
N LEU A 62 -7.92 -3.81 -0.82
CA LEU A 62 -6.49 -3.46 -0.86
C LEU A 62 -5.61 -4.72 -0.84
N ILE A 63 -5.96 -5.71 -0.03
CA ILE A 63 -5.27 -7.00 0.03
C ILE A 63 -5.40 -7.71 -1.33
N ALA A 64 -6.60 -7.79 -1.88
CA ALA A 64 -6.84 -8.41 -3.19
C ALA A 64 -6.06 -7.72 -4.31
N ALA A 65 -6.08 -6.38 -4.34
CA ALA A 65 -5.32 -5.59 -5.32
C ALA A 65 -3.81 -5.81 -5.20
N ARG A 66 -3.28 -5.89 -3.98
CA ARG A 66 -1.85 -6.19 -3.75
C ARG A 66 -1.49 -7.60 -4.21
N GLN A 67 -2.32 -8.59 -3.95
CA GLN A 67 -2.10 -9.97 -4.40
C GLN A 67 -2.12 -10.07 -5.93
N ALA A 68 -3.07 -9.39 -6.58
CA ALA A 68 -3.14 -9.33 -8.04
C ALA A 68 -1.90 -8.67 -8.63
N LEU A 69 -1.46 -7.55 -8.05
CA LEU A 69 -0.25 -6.84 -8.47
C LEU A 69 1.00 -7.73 -8.31
N GLU A 70 1.14 -8.44 -7.19
CA GLU A 70 2.30 -9.31 -6.98
C GLU A 70 2.30 -10.50 -7.93
N THR A 71 1.12 -11.06 -8.23
CA THR A 71 0.97 -12.14 -9.22
C THR A 71 1.41 -11.68 -10.61
N GLU A 72 0.95 -10.52 -11.06
CA GLU A 72 1.36 -9.96 -12.35
C GLU A 72 2.84 -9.56 -12.36
N ARG A 73 3.36 -9.03 -11.25
CA ARG A 73 4.79 -8.72 -11.10
C ARG A 73 5.63 -9.98 -11.22
N GLN A 74 5.23 -11.07 -10.58
CA GLN A 74 5.91 -12.36 -10.68
C GLN A 74 5.87 -12.90 -12.11
N ARG A 75 4.69 -12.85 -12.73
CA ARG A 75 4.50 -13.27 -14.13
C ARG A 75 5.39 -12.46 -15.09
N TYR A 76 5.44 -11.14 -14.92
CA TYR A 76 6.35 -10.27 -15.67
C TYR A 76 7.80 -10.68 -15.48
N GLN A 77 8.24 -10.87 -14.22
CA GLN A 77 9.61 -11.28 -13.92
C GLN A 77 9.95 -12.62 -14.57
N ASP A 78 9.05 -13.60 -14.53
CA ASP A 78 9.28 -14.90 -15.14
C ASP A 78 9.39 -14.78 -16.66
N LEU A 79 8.45 -14.11 -17.31
CA LEU A 79 8.48 -13.88 -18.75
C LEU A 79 9.74 -13.12 -19.18
N PHE A 80 10.10 -12.05 -18.47
CA PHE A 80 11.28 -11.25 -18.76
C PHE A 80 12.56 -12.07 -18.56
N ASN A 81 12.70 -12.74 -17.40
CA ASN A 81 13.93 -13.44 -17.02
C ASN A 81 14.20 -14.68 -17.86
N PHE A 82 13.16 -15.41 -18.25
CA PHE A 82 13.26 -16.66 -18.99
C PHE A 82 13.01 -16.52 -20.49
N ALA A 83 12.84 -15.28 -20.99
CA ALA A 83 12.84 -15.04 -22.41
C ALA A 83 14.17 -15.52 -23.04
N PRO A 84 14.12 -16.17 -24.22
CA PRO A 84 15.31 -16.64 -24.92
C PRO A 84 16.14 -15.48 -25.48
N ASP A 85 15.48 -14.39 -25.87
CA ASP A 85 16.13 -13.18 -26.38
C ASP A 85 16.64 -12.31 -25.24
N GLY A 86 17.76 -11.63 -25.49
CA GLY A 86 18.34 -10.69 -24.54
C GLY A 86 17.58 -9.37 -24.48
N TYR A 87 16.97 -9.05 -23.33
CA TYR A 87 16.30 -7.77 -23.09
C TYR A 87 17.03 -6.89 -22.08
N LEU A 88 17.26 -5.64 -22.48
CA LEU A 88 17.77 -4.57 -21.64
C LEU A 88 16.75 -3.45 -21.58
N LEU A 89 16.41 -3.02 -20.36
CA LEU A 89 15.65 -1.81 -20.13
C LEU A 89 16.61 -0.72 -19.71
N THR A 90 16.61 0.41 -20.41
CA THR A 90 17.43 1.56 -20.07
C THR A 90 16.57 2.77 -19.75
N ASP A 91 17.11 3.70 -18.97
CA ASP A 91 16.54 5.05 -18.89
C ASP A 91 16.85 5.87 -20.15
N MET A 92 16.36 7.11 -20.17
CA MET A 92 16.56 8.05 -21.27
C MET A 92 18.04 8.42 -21.49
N ASN A 93 18.90 8.21 -20.49
CA ASN A 93 20.34 8.47 -20.56
C ASN A 93 21.13 7.21 -20.98
N GLY A 94 20.45 6.09 -21.26
CA GLY A 94 21.09 4.83 -21.63
C GLY A 94 21.67 4.05 -20.45
N THR A 95 21.33 4.41 -19.20
CA THR A 95 21.68 3.62 -18.02
C THR A 95 20.80 2.38 -17.95
N ILE A 96 21.39 1.20 -17.84
CA ILE A 96 20.67 -0.06 -17.69
C ILE A 96 19.91 -0.04 -16.36
N GLN A 97 18.59 -0.13 -16.42
CA GLN A 97 17.71 -0.28 -15.26
C GLN A 97 17.47 -1.76 -14.97
N GLU A 98 17.25 -2.56 -16.02
CA GLU A 98 17.04 -4.00 -15.90
C GLU A 98 17.70 -4.77 -17.05
N ALA A 99 18.12 -6.00 -16.76
CA ALA A 99 18.72 -6.92 -17.72
C ALA A 99 18.19 -8.32 -17.46
N ASN A 100 17.68 -9.02 -18.47
CA ASN A 100 17.22 -10.39 -18.29
C ASN A 100 18.38 -11.40 -18.20
N ARG A 101 18.07 -12.69 -17.99
CA ARG A 101 19.13 -13.72 -17.83
C ARG A 101 19.88 -13.95 -19.14
N ALA A 102 19.19 -13.93 -20.28
CA ALA A 102 19.81 -14.07 -21.59
C ALA A 102 20.91 -13.02 -21.84
N VAL A 103 20.68 -11.76 -21.42
CA VAL A 103 21.69 -10.70 -21.45
C VAL A 103 22.88 -11.01 -20.55
N ALA A 104 22.63 -11.41 -19.30
CA ALA A 104 23.72 -11.76 -18.37
C ALA A 104 24.61 -12.89 -18.95
N HIS A 105 24.00 -13.88 -19.60
CA HIS A 105 24.72 -14.92 -20.32
C HIS A 105 25.49 -14.37 -21.53
N LEU A 106 24.85 -13.54 -22.36
CA LEU A 106 25.46 -12.97 -23.57
C LEU A 106 26.69 -12.12 -23.24
N PHE A 107 26.61 -11.30 -22.19
CA PHE A 107 27.72 -10.47 -21.73
C PHE A 107 28.72 -11.21 -20.84
N SER A 108 28.42 -12.45 -20.41
CA SER A 108 29.21 -13.20 -19.43
C SER A 108 29.47 -12.41 -18.14
N VAL A 109 28.49 -11.61 -17.72
CA VAL A 109 28.56 -10.72 -16.55
C VAL A 109 27.27 -10.89 -15.77
N GLU A 110 27.39 -11.01 -14.44
CA GLU A 110 26.20 -11.09 -13.59
C GLU A 110 25.35 -9.82 -13.68
N ARG A 111 24.03 -10.00 -13.63
CA ARG A 111 23.04 -8.93 -13.76
C ARG A 111 23.31 -7.73 -12.86
N HIS A 112 23.72 -7.97 -11.62
CA HIS A 112 23.95 -6.90 -10.65
C HIS A 112 25.14 -6.00 -11.01
N TYR A 113 26.04 -6.43 -11.89
CA TYR A 113 27.12 -5.59 -12.45
C TYR A 113 26.70 -4.85 -13.73
N LEU A 114 25.57 -5.22 -14.33
CA LEU A 114 25.01 -4.57 -15.51
C LEU A 114 24.06 -3.42 -15.11
N VAL A 115 23.25 -3.64 -14.08
CA VAL A 115 22.30 -2.63 -13.59
C VAL A 115 23.03 -1.38 -13.09
N SER A 116 22.45 -0.22 -13.37
CA SER A 116 22.99 1.12 -13.09
C SER A 116 24.28 1.46 -13.84
N LYS A 117 24.61 0.74 -14.92
CA LYS A 117 25.74 1.07 -15.81
C LYS A 117 25.26 1.59 -17.16
N PRO A 118 25.99 2.51 -17.80
CA PRO A 118 25.69 2.92 -19.17
C PRO A 118 25.86 1.76 -20.15
N LEU A 119 24.87 1.55 -21.03
CA LEU A 119 24.91 0.54 -22.08
C LEU A 119 26.13 0.66 -23.01
N PRO A 120 26.52 1.86 -23.51
CA PRO A 120 27.64 1.97 -24.46
C PRO A 120 28.96 1.43 -23.89
N ALA A 121 29.21 1.67 -22.60
CA ALA A 121 30.41 1.20 -21.90
C ALA A 121 30.50 -0.34 -21.75
N ARG A 122 29.44 -1.08 -22.07
CA ARG A 122 29.44 -2.55 -22.10
C ARG A 122 29.56 -3.13 -23.51
N LEU A 123 29.15 -2.39 -24.54
CA LEU A 123 29.30 -2.82 -25.93
C LEU A 123 30.77 -2.78 -26.39
N ASP A 124 31.57 -1.87 -25.83
CA ASP A 124 32.99 -1.76 -26.18
C ASP A 124 33.85 -2.85 -25.51
N ALA A 125 33.52 -3.24 -24.27
CA ALA A 125 34.23 -4.30 -23.53
C ALA A 125 34.05 -5.70 -24.16
N GLY A 126 32.94 -5.96 -24.87
CA GLY A 126 32.69 -7.23 -25.56
C GLY A 126 33.51 -7.43 -26.84
N LYS A 127 34.19 -6.39 -27.34
CA LYS A 127 35.01 -6.46 -28.56
C LYS A 127 36.46 -6.87 -28.31
N GLU A 128 36.95 -6.84 -27.07
CA GLU A 128 38.35 -7.11 -26.75
C GLU A 128 38.66 -8.57 -26.38
N SER A 129 37.65 -9.44 -26.23
CA SER A 129 37.83 -10.87 -25.89
C SER A 129 37.73 -11.82 -27.10
N LYS A 130 38.07 -11.35 -28.30
CA LYS A 130 38.41 -12.18 -29.47
C LYS A 130 39.70 -11.66 -30.11
N GLY A 131 40.81 -11.93 -29.45
CA GLY A 131 42.17 -11.80 -29.97
C GLY A 131 42.97 -13.01 -29.54
#